data_AF-A0A1V9XH37-F1
#
_entry.id   AF-A0A1V9XH37-F1
#
_cell.length_a   1.000
_cell.length_b   1.000
_cell.length_c   1.000
_cell.angle_alpha   90.00
_cell.angle_beta   90.00
_cell.angle_gamma   90.00
#
_symmetry.space_group_name_H-M   'P 1'
#
loop_
_entity.id
_entity.type
_entity.pdbx_description
1 polymer ?
#
loop_
_entity_poly.entity_id
_entity_poly.type
_entity_poly.pdbx_seq_one_letter_code
_entity_poly.pdbx_strand_id
1 'polypeptide(L)'
;MKLGYWDIRGLAQPIRFLLAYKEVDYEDKRYSCGPPPDFDKSQWLDEKFTLGLDFPNLPYLIDGDVKLTQSLAILRYLARKFDLDGQSCEEKRRVELVEQQLADFRMNWVRLCYSPKFTEERDAYEQSLPNNLKAFSEYLGERPFFAGDRLTYVDFLVYEMLAQHFVFSKTSFANFKNLTDFIDRIEALPTLKKYLDSETCIKWPFNGYRHWHADLRLDDTPLEAGLGFTCKLRSDTPFLGRTALEEQKKRGLRKCITCFTVDEHVPLIGLEAIYRNDKPVGFLRRADFGFALNKSIGYGYVTHPDPDGIASMDWLVSGEYALENRGRTIQARLHTRSPFDPLSRRVKGIYDTHTARH
;
A
#
# COMPACT_ATOMS: atom_id res chain seq x y z
N MET A 1 9.42 -4.40 23.64
CA MET A 1 8.06 -4.72 23.13
C MET A 1 8.19 -5.19 21.67
N LYS A 2 7.32 -6.07 21.20
CA LYS A 2 7.31 -6.58 19.81
C LYS A 2 5.90 -6.57 19.25
N LEU A 3 5.69 -5.93 18.10
CA LEU A 3 4.45 -5.90 17.34
C LEU A 3 4.63 -6.76 16.09
N GLY A 4 3.80 -7.77 15.92
CA GLY A 4 3.80 -8.62 14.73
C GLY A 4 2.62 -8.33 13.81
N TYR A 5 2.87 -8.05 12.53
CA TYR A 5 1.82 -7.92 11.51
C TYR A 5 2.35 -8.21 10.11
N TRP A 6 1.44 -8.26 9.13
CA TRP A 6 1.83 -8.24 7.72
C TRP A 6 2.60 -6.96 7.39
N ASP A 7 3.47 -7.06 6.39
CA ASP A 7 4.26 -5.96 5.83
C ASP A 7 3.42 -5.02 4.96
N ILE A 8 2.35 -4.51 5.55
CA ILE A 8 1.39 -3.56 4.99
C ILE A 8 0.89 -2.64 6.12
N ARG A 9 0.16 -1.58 5.75
CA ARG A 9 -0.45 -0.64 6.70
C ARG A 9 -1.52 -1.34 7.57
N GLY A 10 -2.60 -1.80 6.93
CA GLY A 10 -3.63 -2.70 7.49
C GLY A 10 -4.09 -2.41 8.94
N LEU A 11 -4.38 -3.47 9.70
CA LEU A 11 -4.90 -3.37 11.07
C LEU A 11 -3.90 -2.84 12.11
N ALA A 12 -2.60 -2.97 11.83
CA ALA A 12 -1.56 -2.60 12.78
C ALA A 12 -1.24 -1.11 12.78
N GLN A 13 -1.64 -0.36 11.75
CA GLN A 13 -1.23 1.04 11.62
C GLN A 13 -1.67 1.92 12.81
N PRO A 14 -2.91 1.84 13.33
CA PRO A 14 -3.28 2.60 14.52
C PRO A 14 -2.42 2.26 15.75
N ILE A 15 -1.95 1.01 15.86
CA ILE A 15 -1.05 0.57 16.93
C ILE A 15 0.33 1.23 16.74
N ARG A 16 0.85 1.23 15.51
CA ARG A 16 2.11 1.90 15.17
C ARG A 16 2.05 3.40 15.44
N PHE A 17 0.92 4.06 15.11
CA PHE A 17 0.71 5.47 15.44
C PHE A 17 0.76 5.75 16.93
N LEU A 18 0.11 4.92 17.75
CA LEU A 18 0.12 5.07 19.20
C LEU A 18 1.54 4.90 19.76
N LEU A 19 2.24 3.83 19.35
CA LEU A 19 3.62 3.57 19.79
C LEU A 19 4.58 4.69 19.37
N ALA A 20 4.45 5.18 18.14
CA ALA A 20 5.22 6.31 17.64
C ALA A 20 4.92 7.62 18.39
N TYR A 21 3.63 7.90 18.65
CA TYR A 21 3.22 9.10 19.38
C TYR A 21 3.81 9.12 20.80
N LYS A 22 3.92 7.96 21.45
CA LYS A 22 4.53 7.78 22.77
C LYS A 22 6.04 7.49 22.72
N GLU A 23 6.65 7.54 21.53
CA GLU A 23 8.07 7.30 21.29
C GLU A 23 8.57 6.00 21.95
N VAL A 24 7.75 4.95 21.92
CA VAL A 24 8.07 3.64 22.48
C VAL A 24 9.03 2.92 21.55
N ASP A 25 10.14 2.42 22.09
CA ASP A 25 11.03 1.53 21.36
C ASP A 25 10.43 0.11 21.28
N TYR A 26 10.27 -0.42 20.07
CA TYR A 26 9.67 -1.73 19.82
C TYR A 26 10.19 -2.36 18.54
N GLU A 27 10.19 -3.70 18.51
CA GLU A 27 10.41 -4.47 17.29
C GLU A 27 9.12 -4.53 16.46
N ASP A 28 9.10 -3.99 15.25
CA ASP A 28 8.03 -4.18 14.25
C ASP A 28 8.35 -5.42 13.39
N LYS A 29 7.92 -6.60 13.85
CA LYS A 29 8.10 -7.86 13.13
C LYS A 29 7.10 -7.93 11.98
N ARG A 30 7.61 -7.71 10.77
CA ARG A 30 6.84 -7.70 9.52
C ARG A 30 6.91 -9.06 8.83
N TYR A 31 5.75 -9.65 8.61
CA TYR A 31 5.61 -10.87 7.82
C TYR A 31 5.31 -10.48 6.37
N SER A 32 6.07 -11.02 5.42
CA SER A 32 5.79 -10.83 3.99
C SER A 32 5.10 -12.06 3.42
N CYS A 33 4.15 -11.85 2.52
CA CYS A 33 3.72 -12.91 1.62
C CYS A 33 4.83 -13.17 0.58
N GLY A 34 4.99 -14.43 0.18
CA GLY A 34 5.80 -14.83 -0.96
C GLY A 34 5.29 -14.23 -2.27
N PRO A 35 6.05 -14.41 -3.37
CA PRO A 35 5.69 -13.80 -4.63
C PRO A 35 4.32 -14.28 -5.12
N PRO A 36 3.63 -13.44 -5.90
CA PRO A 36 2.44 -13.87 -6.60
C PRO A 36 2.71 -15.07 -7.52
N PRO A 37 1.70 -15.92 -7.76
CA PRO A 37 0.32 -15.86 -7.25
C PRO A 37 0.09 -16.71 -5.99
N ASP A 38 1.13 -17.41 -5.51
CA ASP A 38 1.04 -18.30 -4.36
C ASP A 38 0.82 -17.53 -3.07
N PHE A 39 1.36 -16.30 -3.00
CA PHE A 39 1.28 -15.44 -1.81
C PHE A 39 1.64 -16.21 -0.55
N ASP A 40 2.71 -17.01 -0.64
CA ASP A 40 3.09 -17.95 0.39
C ASP A 40 3.16 -17.26 1.75
N LYS A 41 2.45 -17.81 2.73
CA LYS A 41 2.33 -17.25 4.07
C LYS A 41 3.21 -17.97 5.09
N SER A 42 4.10 -18.87 4.63
CA SER A 42 5.00 -19.67 5.46
C SER A 42 5.68 -18.85 6.55
N GLN A 43 6.20 -17.66 6.24
CA GLN A 43 6.83 -16.78 7.23
C GLN A 43 5.99 -16.56 8.49
N TRP A 44 4.68 -16.39 8.34
CA TRP A 44 3.76 -16.31 9.47
C TRP A 44 3.31 -17.69 9.95
N LEU A 45 2.92 -18.57 9.03
CA LEU A 45 2.32 -19.86 9.38
C LEU A 45 3.29 -20.77 10.16
N ASP A 46 4.59 -20.67 9.89
CA ASP A 46 5.64 -21.44 10.54
C ASP A 46 5.92 -20.96 11.98
N GLU A 47 5.74 -19.65 12.24
CA GLU A 47 5.90 -19.06 13.58
C GLU A 47 4.57 -19.01 14.37
N LYS A 48 3.41 -19.11 13.70
CA LYS A 48 2.09 -18.80 14.27
C LYS A 48 1.83 -19.43 15.64
N PHE A 49 2.19 -20.71 15.80
CA PHE A 49 1.91 -21.47 17.01
C PHE A 49 3.12 -21.58 17.97
N THR A 50 4.25 -20.95 17.65
CA THR A 50 5.49 -21.03 18.46
C THR A 50 5.64 -19.84 19.42
N LEU A 51 4.86 -18.78 19.22
CA LEU A 51 4.94 -17.53 19.98
C LEU A 51 4.26 -17.59 21.38
N GLY A 52 3.48 -18.64 21.64
CA GLY A 52 2.71 -18.81 22.88
C GLY A 52 1.58 -17.78 23.03
N LEU A 53 0.89 -17.46 21.92
CA LEU A 53 -0.30 -16.62 21.89
C LEU A 53 -1.53 -17.49 22.23
N ASP A 54 -2.44 -17.02 23.08
CA ASP A 54 -3.67 -17.76 23.42
C ASP A 54 -4.58 -17.98 22.20
N PHE A 55 -4.70 -16.94 21.36
CA PHE A 55 -5.44 -16.96 20.10
C PHE A 55 -4.54 -16.50 18.95
N PRO A 56 -3.72 -17.39 18.34
CA PRO A 56 -2.74 -17.00 17.34
C PRO A 56 -3.33 -16.27 16.12
N ASN A 57 -3.01 -14.98 15.98
CA ASN A 57 -3.53 -14.11 14.94
C ASN A 57 -2.61 -12.90 14.70
N LEU A 58 -2.86 -12.15 13.62
CA LEU A 58 -2.20 -10.88 13.32
C LEU A 58 -3.24 -9.73 13.34
N PRO A 59 -2.95 -8.58 13.98
CA PRO A 59 -1.71 -8.29 14.70
C PRO A 59 -1.62 -8.99 16.06
N TYR A 60 -0.38 -9.19 16.52
CA TYR A 60 -0.06 -9.58 17.89
C TYR A 60 0.88 -8.58 18.56
N LEU A 61 0.83 -8.48 19.88
CA LEU A 61 1.78 -7.72 20.70
C LEU A 61 2.40 -8.64 21.76
N ILE A 62 3.72 -8.58 21.93
CA ILE A 62 4.46 -9.20 23.04
C ILE A 62 5.17 -8.10 23.83
N ASP A 63 4.86 -8.01 25.12
CA ASP A 63 5.40 -7.02 26.04
C ASP A 63 5.77 -7.71 27.38
N GLY A 64 6.98 -8.24 27.45
CA GLY A 64 7.38 -9.15 28.53
C GLY A 64 6.52 -10.41 28.52
N ASP A 65 5.88 -10.69 29.64
CA ASP A 65 4.95 -11.83 29.80
C ASP A 65 3.57 -11.57 29.18
N VAL A 66 3.24 -10.32 28.84
CA VAL A 66 1.96 -9.98 28.23
C VAL A 66 1.99 -10.32 26.74
N LYS A 67 1.09 -11.20 26.32
CA LYS A 67 0.94 -11.64 24.93
C LYS A 67 -0.50 -11.44 24.48
N LEU A 68 -0.72 -10.57 23.50
CA LEU A 68 -2.06 -10.18 23.06
C LEU A 68 -2.21 -10.37 21.55
N THR A 69 -3.41 -10.72 21.14
CA THR A 69 -3.89 -10.59 19.76
C THR A 69 -5.15 -9.74 19.74
N GLN A 70 -5.71 -9.49 18.54
CA GLN A 70 -6.81 -8.53 18.29
C GLN A 70 -6.35 -7.07 18.39
N SER A 71 -6.49 -6.33 17.30
CA SER A 71 -6.00 -4.95 17.20
C SER A 71 -6.59 -4.02 18.27
N LEU A 72 -7.90 -4.13 18.55
CA LEU A 72 -8.57 -3.30 19.55
C LEU A 72 -8.13 -3.65 20.98
N ALA A 73 -7.92 -4.93 21.29
CA ALA A 73 -7.42 -5.35 22.59
C ALA A 73 -5.99 -4.84 22.84
N ILE A 74 -5.12 -4.91 21.82
CA ILE A 74 -3.77 -4.36 21.84
C ILE A 74 -3.82 -2.83 22.05
N LEU A 75 -4.65 -2.11 21.29
CA LEU A 75 -4.81 -0.66 21.45
C LEU A 75 -5.28 -0.29 22.85
N ARG A 76 -6.32 -0.94 23.38
CA ARG A 76 -6.81 -0.70 24.75
C ARG A 76 -5.74 -0.99 25.81
N TYR A 77 -4.94 -2.05 25.64
CA TYR A 77 -3.82 -2.35 26.53
C TYR A 77 -2.79 -1.22 26.53
N LEU A 78 -2.33 -0.80 25.36
CA LEU A 78 -1.36 0.29 25.23
C LEU A 78 -1.94 1.63 25.68
N ALA A 79 -3.23 1.87 25.44
CA ALA A 79 -3.93 3.07 25.88
C ALA A 79 -3.91 3.19 27.41
N ARG A 80 -4.23 2.11 28.12
CA ARG A 80 -4.12 2.07 29.59
C ARG A 80 -2.68 2.22 30.07
N LYS A 81 -1.72 1.57 29.39
CA LYS A 81 -0.30 1.63 29.74
C LYS A 81 0.31 3.03 29.60
N PHE A 82 -0.16 3.82 28.62
CA PHE A 82 0.41 5.12 28.27
C PHE A 82 -0.52 6.31 28.51
N ASP A 83 -1.58 6.14 29.31
CA ASP A 83 -2.56 7.18 29.65
C ASP A 83 -3.20 7.85 28.40
N LEU A 84 -3.70 7.00 27.50
CA LEU A 84 -4.44 7.39 26.29
C LEU A 84 -5.84 6.77 26.24
N ASP A 85 -6.34 6.30 27.38
CA ASP A 85 -7.73 5.86 27.53
C ASP A 85 -8.60 7.02 28.06
N GLY A 86 -9.92 6.85 28.02
CA GLY A 86 -10.83 7.79 28.68
C GLY A 86 -10.60 7.78 30.20
N GLN A 87 -10.51 8.95 30.81
CA GLN A 87 -10.31 9.10 32.26
C GLN A 87 -11.63 9.27 33.01
N SER A 88 -12.63 9.90 32.39
CA SER A 88 -13.99 9.98 32.94
C SER A 88 -14.91 8.90 32.38
N CYS A 89 -16.02 8.63 33.07
CA CYS A 89 -17.07 7.75 32.54
C CYS A 89 -17.58 8.24 31.18
N GLU A 90 -17.64 9.56 30.98
CA GLU A 90 -18.07 10.14 29.71
C GLU A 90 -17.04 9.93 28.61
N GLU A 91 -15.75 10.18 28.87
CA GLU A 91 -14.70 9.92 27.88
C GLU A 91 -14.65 8.44 27.49
N LYS A 92 -14.76 7.52 28.47
CA LYS A 92 -14.79 6.07 28.21
C LYS A 92 -15.99 5.67 27.35
N ARG A 93 -17.19 6.16 27.68
CA ARG A 93 -18.40 5.96 26.87
C ARG A 93 -18.17 6.39 25.42
N ARG A 94 -17.53 7.55 25.22
CA ARG A 94 -17.29 8.08 23.88
C ARG A 94 -16.27 7.27 23.11
N VAL A 95 -15.15 6.93 23.74
CA VAL A 95 -14.11 6.06 23.18
C VAL A 95 -14.69 4.72 22.74
N GLU A 96 -15.45 4.05 23.61
CA GLU A 96 -16.03 2.74 23.32
C GLU A 96 -17.05 2.80 22.17
N LEU A 97 -17.92 3.80 22.15
CA LEU A 97 -18.92 3.95 21.09
C LEU A 97 -18.27 4.21 19.73
N VAL A 98 -17.29 5.11 19.66
CA VAL A 98 -16.58 5.42 18.41
C VAL A 98 -15.76 4.22 17.94
N GLU A 99 -15.11 3.50 18.85
CA GLU A 99 -14.36 2.29 18.51
C GLU A 99 -15.24 1.25 17.79
N GLN A 100 -16.43 0.99 18.33
CA GLN A 100 -17.37 0.03 17.74
C GLN A 100 -17.93 0.53 16.39
N GLN A 101 -18.29 1.82 16.30
CA GLN A 101 -18.74 2.41 15.04
C GLN A 101 -17.67 2.35 13.94
N LEU A 102 -16.40 2.53 14.31
CA LEU A 102 -15.27 2.39 13.37
C LEU A 102 -15.03 0.95 12.95
N ALA A 103 -15.29 -0.04 13.81
CA ALA A 103 -15.17 -1.44 13.45
C ALA A 103 -16.14 -1.80 12.31
N ASP A 104 -17.39 -1.33 12.40
CA ASP A 104 -18.41 -1.51 11.35
C ASP A 104 -18.06 -0.76 10.07
N PHE A 105 -17.69 0.52 10.20
CA PHE A 105 -17.29 1.35 9.07
C PHE A 105 -16.09 0.74 8.31
N ARG A 106 -15.09 0.28 9.06
CA ARG A 106 -13.93 -0.42 8.50
C ARG A 106 -14.32 -1.73 7.82
N MET A 107 -15.23 -2.52 8.40
CA MET A 107 -15.65 -3.79 7.80
C MET A 107 -16.32 -3.54 6.43
N ASN A 108 -17.18 -2.53 6.33
CA ASN A 108 -17.80 -2.13 5.07
C ASN A 108 -16.75 -1.70 4.03
N TRP A 109 -15.77 -0.88 4.44
CA TRP A 109 -14.67 -0.46 3.59
C TRP A 109 -13.82 -1.64 3.08
N VAL A 110 -13.41 -2.53 3.98
CA VAL A 110 -12.64 -3.73 3.63
C VAL A 110 -13.44 -4.64 2.70
N ARG A 111 -14.73 -4.83 2.96
CA ARG A 111 -15.61 -5.63 2.10
C ARG A 111 -15.62 -5.08 0.67
N LEU A 112 -15.73 -3.76 0.51
CA LEU A 112 -15.63 -3.14 -0.81
C LEU A 112 -14.26 -3.40 -1.44
N CYS A 113 -13.16 -3.05 -0.77
CA CYS A 113 -11.81 -3.14 -1.34
C CYS A 113 -11.39 -4.56 -1.75
N TYR A 114 -11.91 -5.58 -1.08
CA TYR A 114 -11.65 -6.99 -1.40
C TYR A 114 -12.79 -7.64 -2.21
N SER A 115 -13.83 -6.89 -2.56
CA SER A 115 -14.95 -7.40 -3.35
C SER A 115 -14.48 -7.76 -4.76
N PRO A 116 -14.82 -8.96 -5.28
CA PRO A 116 -14.60 -9.28 -6.69
C PRO A 116 -15.45 -8.40 -7.62
N LYS A 117 -16.44 -7.68 -7.07
CA LYS A 117 -17.30 -6.72 -7.78
C LYS A 117 -16.96 -5.27 -7.46
N PHE A 118 -15.74 -4.98 -7.00
CA PHE A 118 -15.32 -3.64 -6.61
C PHE A 118 -15.73 -2.56 -7.61
N THR A 119 -15.51 -2.77 -8.92
CA THR A 119 -15.84 -1.80 -9.97
C THR A 119 -17.33 -1.48 -10.04
N GLU A 120 -18.21 -2.43 -9.73
CA GLU A 120 -19.67 -2.25 -9.71
C GLU A 120 -20.14 -1.59 -8.41
N GLU A 121 -19.48 -1.90 -7.29
CA GLU A 121 -19.89 -1.48 -5.94
C GLU A 121 -19.28 -0.14 -5.49
N ARG A 122 -18.16 0.28 -6.12
CA ARG A 122 -17.37 1.47 -5.75
C ARG A 122 -18.22 2.75 -5.73
N ASP A 123 -18.93 3.03 -6.80
CA ASP A 123 -19.64 4.30 -6.95
C ASP A 123 -20.81 4.41 -5.96
N ALA A 124 -21.51 3.30 -5.73
CA ALA A 124 -22.56 3.24 -4.71
C ALA A 124 -21.99 3.48 -3.30
N TYR A 125 -20.82 2.91 -3.00
CA TYR A 125 -20.15 3.18 -1.73
C TYR A 125 -19.78 4.66 -1.60
N GLU A 126 -19.14 5.25 -2.62
CA GLU A 126 -18.75 6.67 -2.64
C GLU A 126 -19.96 7.61 -2.47
N GLN A 127 -21.09 7.30 -3.10
CA GLN A 127 -22.34 8.05 -2.94
C GLN A 127 -22.90 7.96 -1.52
N SER A 128 -22.73 6.81 -0.84
CA SER A 128 -23.19 6.59 0.53
C SER A 128 -22.24 7.14 1.60
N LEU A 129 -20.96 7.36 1.26
CA LEU A 129 -19.90 7.76 2.19
C LEU A 129 -20.23 9.05 2.98
N PRO A 130 -20.81 10.12 2.39
CA PRO A 130 -21.20 11.32 3.13
C PRO A 130 -22.14 11.07 4.31
N ASN A 131 -22.97 10.01 4.29
CA ASN A 131 -23.85 9.69 5.42
C ASN A 131 -23.05 9.25 6.65
N ASN A 132 -22.01 8.43 6.45
CA ASN A 132 -21.12 8.01 7.53
C ASN A 132 -20.25 9.17 8.00
N LEU A 133 -19.70 9.97 7.08
CA LEU A 133 -18.91 11.16 7.42
C LEU A 133 -19.73 12.18 8.22
N LYS A 134 -21.00 12.38 7.87
CA LYS A 134 -21.91 13.24 8.64
C LYS A 134 -22.04 12.77 10.09
N ALA A 135 -22.24 11.47 10.32
CA ALA A 135 -22.34 10.93 11.68
C ALA A 135 -21.05 11.15 12.49
N PHE A 136 -19.87 10.91 11.90
CA PHE A 136 -18.59 11.20 12.56
C PHE A 136 -18.38 12.69 12.81
N SER A 137 -18.74 13.54 11.85
CA SER A 137 -18.65 14.99 11.95
C SER A 137 -19.52 15.54 13.08
N GLU A 138 -20.78 15.12 13.16
CA GLU A 138 -21.71 15.53 14.24
C GLU A 138 -21.23 15.02 15.59
N TYR A 139 -20.69 13.81 15.65
CA TYR A 139 -20.16 13.22 16.87
C TYR A 139 -18.92 13.95 17.41
N LEU A 140 -17.99 14.32 16.52
CA LEU A 140 -16.83 15.15 16.85
C LEU A 140 -17.29 16.54 17.34
N GLY A 141 -18.18 17.17 16.56
CA GLY A 141 -18.66 18.52 16.80
C GLY A 141 -17.51 19.53 16.71
N GLU A 142 -17.38 20.37 17.73
CA GLU A 142 -16.33 21.40 17.85
C GLU A 142 -15.09 20.89 18.61
N ARG A 143 -15.10 19.65 19.08
CA ARG A 143 -14.04 19.13 19.95
C ARG A 143 -12.76 18.86 19.16
N PRO A 144 -11.59 18.98 19.81
CA PRO A 144 -10.33 18.66 19.15
C PRO A 144 -10.16 17.14 18.93
N PHE A 145 -10.77 16.30 19.77
CA PHE A 145 -10.65 14.84 19.71
C PHE A 145 -12.01 14.15 19.96
N PHE A 146 -12.12 12.89 19.56
CA PHE A 146 -13.38 12.14 19.60
C PHE A 146 -13.83 11.80 21.01
N ALA A 147 -12.90 11.66 21.96
CA ALA A 147 -13.23 11.45 23.38
C ALA A 147 -13.57 12.76 24.11
N GLY A 148 -13.01 13.89 23.69
CA GLY A 148 -13.08 15.16 24.43
C GLY A 148 -11.96 16.12 24.04
N ASP A 149 -11.38 16.76 25.04
CA ASP A 149 -10.26 17.71 24.86
C ASP A 149 -8.89 17.03 24.82
N ARG A 150 -8.79 15.79 25.28
CA ARG A 150 -7.56 15.00 25.28
C ARG A 150 -7.57 13.95 24.16
N LEU A 151 -6.41 13.79 23.53
CA LEU A 151 -6.13 12.70 22.59
C LEU A 151 -6.24 11.34 23.31
N THR A 152 -6.91 10.40 22.66
CA THR A 152 -7.03 9.01 23.11
C THR A 152 -6.69 8.04 21.98
N TYR A 153 -6.61 6.75 22.28
CA TYR A 153 -6.28 5.75 21.26
C TYR A 153 -7.30 5.70 20.11
N VAL A 154 -8.55 6.08 20.36
CA VAL A 154 -9.60 6.05 19.34
C VAL A 154 -9.33 7.06 18.24
N ASP A 155 -8.65 8.17 18.54
CA ASP A 155 -8.32 9.18 17.55
C ASP A 155 -7.35 8.65 16.48
N PHE A 156 -6.45 7.71 16.83
CA PHE A 156 -5.60 7.02 15.85
C PHE A 156 -6.39 6.07 14.95
N LEU A 157 -7.44 5.43 15.49
CA LEU A 157 -8.36 4.60 14.69
C LEU A 157 -9.17 5.45 13.72
N VAL A 158 -9.71 6.58 14.21
CA VAL A 158 -10.46 7.53 13.37
C VAL A 158 -9.55 8.07 12.28
N TYR A 159 -8.36 8.56 12.64
CA TYR A 159 -7.41 9.12 11.69
C TYR A 159 -7.10 8.13 10.57
N GLU A 160 -6.79 6.87 10.90
CA GLU A 160 -6.50 5.85 9.90
C GLU A 160 -7.67 5.65 8.92
N MET A 161 -8.90 5.61 9.43
CA MET A 161 -10.09 5.44 8.58
C MET A 161 -10.37 6.68 7.74
N LEU A 162 -10.34 7.88 8.33
CA LEU A 162 -10.59 9.11 7.59
C LEU A 162 -9.51 9.38 6.55
N ALA A 163 -8.23 9.14 6.86
CA ALA A 163 -7.13 9.32 5.90
C ALA A 163 -7.25 8.39 4.69
N GLN A 164 -7.61 7.11 4.89
CA GLN A 164 -7.88 6.18 3.79
C GLN A 164 -9.03 6.67 2.90
N HIS A 165 -10.14 7.10 3.52
CA HIS A 165 -11.31 7.56 2.78
C HIS A 165 -11.09 8.91 2.09
N PHE A 166 -10.27 9.78 2.67
CA PHE A 166 -9.91 11.06 2.06
C PHE A 166 -9.08 10.85 0.80
N VAL A 167 -8.17 9.86 0.79
CA VAL A 167 -7.45 9.46 -0.42
C VAL A 167 -8.40 8.84 -1.44
N PHE A 168 -9.39 8.04 -1.01
CA PHE A 168 -10.38 7.42 -1.89
C PHE A 168 -11.31 8.44 -2.57
N SER A 169 -11.86 9.40 -1.82
CA SER A 169 -12.77 10.42 -2.32
C SER A 169 -12.67 11.72 -1.53
N LYS A 170 -11.87 12.66 -2.03
CA LYS A 170 -11.75 14.01 -1.44
C LYS A 170 -13.07 14.78 -1.51
N THR A 171 -13.86 14.55 -2.56
CA THR A 171 -15.13 15.24 -2.80
C THR A 171 -16.17 14.90 -1.73
N SER A 172 -16.20 13.66 -1.24
CA SER A 172 -17.09 13.28 -0.12
C SER A 172 -16.82 14.06 1.17
N PHE A 173 -15.63 14.66 1.33
CA PHE A 173 -15.25 15.44 2.51
C PHE A 173 -15.56 16.95 2.40
N ALA A 174 -16.02 17.43 1.25
CA ALA A 174 -16.15 18.87 0.97
C ALA A 174 -17.01 19.64 1.99
N ASN A 175 -18.00 18.97 2.59
CA ASN A 175 -18.92 19.57 3.57
C ASN A 175 -18.56 19.28 5.04
N PHE A 176 -17.42 18.62 5.30
CA PHE A 176 -17.04 18.13 6.64
C PHE A 176 -15.69 18.70 7.06
N LYS A 177 -15.59 20.03 7.11
CA LYS A 177 -14.35 20.75 7.44
C LYS A 177 -13.74 20.32 8.79
N ASN A 178 -14.57 20.06 9.80
CA ASN A 178 -14.08 19.60 11.11
C ASN A 178 -13.35 18.24 11.03
N LEU A 179 -13.74 17.35 10.11
CA LEU A 179 -13.06 16.08 9.87
C LEU A 179 -11.74 16.26 9.13
N THR A 180 -11.67 17.15 8.15
CA THR A 180 -10.39 17.49 7.48
C THR A 180 -9.45 18.20 8.45
N ASP A 181 -9.96 19.13 9.27
CA ASP A 181 -9.19 19.79 10.32
C ASP A 181 -8.70 18.79 11.37
N PHE A 182 -9.49 17.75 11.67
CA PHE A 182 -9.07 16.66 12.56
C PHE A 182 -7.92 15.84 11.94
N ILE A 183 -7.99 15.49 10.65
CA ILE A 183 -6.89 14.82 9.94
C ILE A 183 -5.62 15.66 10.08
N ASP A 184 -5.68 16.94 9.70
CA ASP A 184 -4.52 17.84 9.74
C ASP A 184 -3.95 17.98 11.16
N ARG A 185 -4.83 18.06 12.17
CA ARG A 185 -4.45 18.15 13.59
C ARG A 185 -3.69 16.92 14.05
N ILE A 186 -4.16 15.72 13.70
CA ILE A 186 -3.49 14.47 14.07
C ILE A 186 -2.13 14.39 13.37
N GLU A 187 -2.05 14.69 12.08
CA GLU A 187 -0.79 14.69 11.31
C GLU A 187 0.23 15.73 11.81
N ALA A 188 -0.25 16.83 12.41
CA ALA A 188 0.60 17.88 12.96
C ALA A 188 1.14 17.57 14.38
N LEU A 189 0.70 16.51 15.05
CA LEU A 189 1.24 16.12 16.36
C LEU A 189 2.76 15.86 16.23
N PRO A 190 3.65 16.53 16.98
CA PRO A 190 5.09 16.54 16.67
C PRO A 190 5.75 15.16 16.55
N THR A 191 5.45 14.26 17.49
CA THR A 191 5.99 12.88 17.50
C THR A 191 5.41 12.04 16.38
N LEU A 192 4.10 12.19 16.10
CA LEU A 192 3.45 11.48 15.01
C LEU A 192 3.92 12.00 13.64
N LYS A 193 4.07 13.32 13.48
CA LYS A 193 4.62 13.95 12.27
C LYS A 193 6.01 13.40 11.95
N LYS A 194 6.90 13.36 12.95
CA LYS A 194 8.24 12.78 12.83
C LYS A 194 8.17 11.33 12.34
N TYR A 195 7.23 10.53 12.87
CA TYR A 195 7.03 9.16 12.40
C TYR A 195 6.47 9.09 10.97
N LEU A 196 5.44 9.87 10.64
CA LEU A 196 4.83 9.94 9.30
C LEU A 196 5.84 10.36 8.23
N ASP A 197 6.79 11.23 8.59
CA ASP A 197 7.88 11.68 7.72
C ASP A 197 9.05 10.68 7.66
N SER A 198 9.12 9.72 8.59
CA SER A 198 10.20 8.72 8.65
C SER A 198 10.05 7.60 7.63
N GLU A 199 11.17 6.94 7.31
CA GLU A 199 11.20 5.76 6.45
C GLU A 199 10.53 4.53 7.09
N THR A 200 10.34 4.53 8.41
CA THR A 200 9.72 3.41 9.14
C THR A 200 8.20 3.37 8.97
N CYS A 201 7.58 4.50 8.63
CA CYS A 201 6.13 4.58 8.45
C CYS A 201 5.70 3.94 7.13
N ILE A 202 4.83 2.92 7.24
CA ILE A 202 4.21 2.28 6.07
C ILE A 202 3.10 3.19 5.51
N LYS A 203 3.44 4.02 4.53
CA LYS A 203 2.48 4.91 3.84
C LYS A 203 1.53 4.14 2.93
N TRP A 204 2.09 3.16 2.21
CA TRP A 204 1.43 2.30 1.23
C TRP A 204 2.02 0.89 1.28
N PRO A 205 1.29 -0.15 0.84
CA PRO A 205 -0.09 -0.09 0.38
C PRO A 205 -1.10 0.02 1.54
N PHE A 206 -2.21 0.76 1.31
CA PHE A 206 -3.43 0.55 2.10
C PHE A 206 -3.92 -0.88 1.88
N ASN A 207 -4.03 -1.25 0.59
CA ASN A 207 -4.25 -2.57 -0.01
C ASN A 207 -3.70 -2.54 -1.48
N GLY A 208 -3.01 -3.57 -2.03
CA GLY A 208 -2.74 -3.71 -3.50
C GLY A 208 -1.39 -3.21 -4.12
N TYR A 209 -1.23 -3.31 -5.47
CA TYR A 209 0.10 -3.33 -6.18
C TYR A 209 0.38 -2.36 -7.39
N ARG A 210 -0.59 -1.78 -8.14
CA ARG A 210 -0.38 -0.93 -9.38
C ARG A 210 -1.45 0.18 -9.59
N HIS A 211 -1.17 1.25 -10.37
CA HIS A 211 -2.09 2.39 -10.59
C HIS A 211 -2.84 2.37 -11.94
N TRP A 212 -4.17 2.48 -11.92
CA TRP A 212 -5.03 2.53 -13.13
C TRP A 212 -4.87 3.85 -13.91
N HIS A 213 -4.99 3.85 -15.24
CA HIS A 213 -4.71 4.95 -16.20
C HIS A 213 -3.26 5.41 -16.34
N ALA A 214 -2.42 5.25 -15.30
CA ALA A 214 -1.00 5.56 -15.35
C ALA A 214 -0.19 4.33 -15.79
N ASP A 215 -0.21 3.24 -15.02
CA ASP A 215 0.51 2.01 -15.33
C ASP A 215 -0.29 1.07 -16.24
N LEU A 216 -1.63 1.16 -16.18
CA LEU A 216 -2.57 0.26 -16.86
C LEU A 216 -3.49 1.06 -17.77
N ARG A 217 -3.68 0.58 -19.00
CA ARG A 217 -4.69 1.06 -19.95
C ARG A 217 -5.65 -0.06 -20.34
N LEU A 218 -6.70 0.31 -21.08
CA LEU A 218 -7.74 -0.64 -21.54
C LEU A 218 -7.20 -1.70 -22.51
N ASP A 219 -6.06 -1.43 -23.14
CA ASP A 219 -5.33 -2.31 -24.07
C ASP A 219 -4.19 -3.11 -23.40
N ASP A 220 -4.08 -3.04 -22.06
CA ASP A 220 -3.10 -3.81 -21.29
C ASP A 220 -3.81 -4.95 -20.55
N THR A 221 -3.34 -6.17 -20.75
CA THR A 221 -3.86 -7.32 -19.99
C THR A 221 -3.16 -7.44 -18.63
N PRO A 222 -3.81 -8.07 -17.63
CA PRO A 222 -3.17 -8.39 -16.37
C PRO A 222 -1.84 -9.14 -16.51
N LEU A 223 -1.71 -10.04 -17.50
CA LEU A 223 -0.47 -10.78 -17.71
C LEU A 223 0.68 -9.86 -18.16
N GLU A 224 0.42 -8.99 -19.14
CA GLU A 224 1.41 -8.04 -19.67
C GLU A 224 1.82 -7.00 -18.61
N ALA A 225 0.89 -6.62 -17.73
CA ALA A 225 1.12 -5.69 -16.62
C ALA A 225 1.86 -6.31 -15.42
N GLY A 226 2.22 -7.60 -15.48
CA GLY A 226 2.78 -8.33 -14.33
C GLY A 226 1.79 -8.49 -13.17
N LEU A 227 0.50 -8.37 -13.46
CA LEU A 227 -0.64 -8.53 -12.54
C LEU A 227 -1.38 -9.86 -12.73
N GLY A 228 -0.83 -10.80 -13.50
CA GLY A 228 -1.47 -12.10 -13.78
C GLY A 228 -1.92 -12.88 -12.54
N PHE A 229 -1.36 -12.54 -11.39
CA PHE A 229 -1.69 -13.12 -10.10
C PHE A 229 -3.01 -12.66 -9.49
N THR A 230 -3.56 -11.53 -9.93
CA THR A 230 -4.88 -11.08 -9.50
C THR A 230 -5.99 -11.85 -10.23
N CYS A 231 -5.65 -12.61 -11.28
CA CYS A 231 -6.57 -13.42 -12.06
C CYS A 231 -6.60 -14.87 -11.55
N LYS A 232 -7.79 -15.42 -11.30
CA LYS A 232 -8.00 -16.79 -10.77
C LYS A 232 -7.76 -17.90 -11.81
N LEU A 233 -6.61 -17.86 -12.51
CA LEU A 233 -6.24 -18.81 -13.57
C LEU A 233 -5.83 -20.20 -13.06
N ARG A 234 -5.77 -20.40 -11.73
CA ARG A 234 -5.34 -21.66 -11.09
C ARG A 234 -6.48 -22.45 -10.43
N SER A 235 -7.65 -21.86 -10.27
CA SER A 235 -8.88 -22.56 -9.85
C SER A 235 -9.87 -22.54 -11.01
N ASP A 236 -10.96 -23.31 -10.96
CA ASP A 236 -12.00 -23.29 -12.00
C ASP A 236 -13.02 -22.15 -11.81
N THR A 237 -12.68 -21.14 -11.01
CA THR A 237 -13.59 -20.02 -10.76
C THR A 237 -13.82 -19.22 -12.04
N PRO A 238 -15.05 -19.10 -12.55
CA PRO A 238 -15.31 -18.33 -13.75
C PRO A 238 -15.16 -16.83 -13.48
N PHE A 239 -14.58 -16.10 -14.44
CA PHE A 239 -14.52 -14.63 -14.45
C PHE A 239 -14.45 -14.11 -15.89
N LEU A 240 -14.91 -12.87 -16.10
CA LEU A 240 -14.87 -12.23 -17.41
C LEU A 240 -13.41 -12.07 -17.89
N GLY A 241 -13.13 -12.55 -19.10
CA GLY A 241 -11.77 -12.51 -19.68
C GLY A 241 -10.88 -13.71 -19.34
N ARG A 242 -11.35 -14.69 -18.55
CA ARG A 242 -10.57 -15.89 -18.20
C ARG A 242 -10.02 -16.62 -19.43
N THR A 243 -10.89 -17.00 -20.36
CA THR A 243 -10.50 -17.77 -21.56
C THR A 243 -9.43 -17.02 -22.35
N ALA A 244 -9.61 -15.70 -22.52
CA ALA A 244 -8.63 -14.86 -23.22
C ALA A 244 -7.26 -14.85 -22.52
N LEU A 245 -7.23 -14.81 -21.18
CA LEU A 245 -5.97 -14.87 -20.42
C LEU A 245 -5.33 -16.26 -20.45
N GLU A 246 -6.11 -17.33 -20.43
CA GLU A 246 -5.58 -18.70 -20.57
C GLU A 246 -4.95 -18.91 -21.95
N GLU A 247 -5.62 -18.45 -23.01
CA GLU A 247 -5.10 -18.47 -24.38
C GLU A 247 -3.85 -17.59 -24.53
N GLN A 248 -3.88 -16.37 -24.00
CA GLN A 248 -2.74 -15.45 -24.03
C GLN A 248 -1.54 -16.04 -23.27
N LYS A 249 -1.77 -16.70 -22.14
CA LYS A 249 -0.71 -17.38 -21.38
C LYS A 249 -0.10 -18.54 -22.16
N LYS A 250 -0.91 -19.33 -22.88
CA LYS A 250 -0.43 -20.44 -23.74
C LYS A 250 0.37 -19.92 -24.93
N ARG A 251 -0.10 -18.83 -25.57
CA ARG A 251 0.56 -18.21 -26.73
C ARG A 251 1.87 -17.51 -26.34
N GLY A 252 1.97 -17.02 -25.11
CA GLY A 252 3.07 -16.18 -24.67
C GLY A 252 2.74 -14.69 -24.82
N LEU A 253 3.44 -13.86 -24.03
CA LEU A 253 3.22 -12.42 -23.97
C LEU A 253 4.05 -11.73 -25.04
N ARG A 254 3.40 -10.99 -25.92
CA ARG A 254 4.09 -10.14 -26.90
C ARG A 254 4.59 -8.84 -26.27
N LYS A 255 3.95 -8.39 -25.19
CA LYS A 255 4.18 -7.09 -24.55
C LYS A 255 4.34 -7.28 -23.04
N CYS A 256 5.28 -6.60 -22.40
CA CYS A 256 5.50 -6.69 -20.95
C CYS A 256 5.83 -5.31 -20.37
N ILE A 257 5.25 -4.98 -19.21
CA ILE A 257 5.65 -3.79 -18.47
C ILE A 257 7.05 -3.99 -17.87
N THR A 258 7.90 -2.98 -18.00
CA THR A 258 9.30 -3.00 -17.59
C THR A 258 9.70 -1.65 -17.01
N CYS A 259 10.73 -1.65 -16.18
CA CYS A 259 11.30 -0.44 -15.59
C CYS A 259 12.58 -0.07 -16.32
N PHE A 260 12.83 1.22 -16.49
CA PHE A 260 14.03 1.76 -17.12
C PHE A 260 14.67 2.81 -16.22
N THR A 261 16.00 2.83 -16.17
CA THR A 261 16.76 3.94 -15.60
C THR A 261 17.76 4.48 -16.60
N VAL A 262 18.01 5.77 -16.55
CA VAL A 262 19.03 6.47 -17.33
C VAL A 262 20.03 7.11 -16.37
N ASP A 263 21.32 7.01 -16.70
CA ASP A 263 22.41 7.55 -15.86
C ASP A 263 22.57 9.08 -16.06
N GLU A 264 22.23 9.61 -17.23
CA GLU A 264 22.15 11.06 -17.46
C GLU A 264 20.98 11.68 -16.68
N HIS A 265 21.23 12.81 -16.03
CA HIS A 265 20.19 13.60 -15.36
C HIS A 265 19.36 14.39 -16.39
N VAL A 266 18.34 13.74 -16.94
CA VAL A 266 17.45 14.29 -17.97
C VAL A 266 15.98 14.25 -17.53
N PRO A 267 15.17 15.24 -17.89
CA PRO A 267 13.74 15.18 -17.62
C PRO A 267 13.10 14.10 -18.49
N LEU A 268 12.53 13.09 -17.85
CA LEU A 268 11.60 12.14 -18.45
C LEU A 268 10.23 12.38 -17.83
N ILE A 269 9.18 12.35 -18.64
CA ILE A 269 7.81 12.68 -18.24
C ILE A 269 6.87 11.51 -18.54
N GLY A 270 7.17 10.72 -19.57
CA GLY A 270 6.29 9.70 -20.15
C GLY A 270 6.10 9.96 -21.65
N LEU A 271 5.76 8.88 -22.38
CA LEU A 271 5.63 8.81 -23.85
C LEU A 271 6.95 8.80 -24.63
N GLU A 272 8.10 8.80 -23.97
CA GLU A 272 9.40 8.60 -24.60
C GLU A 272 9.45 7.23 -25.29
N ALA A 273 9.88 7.21 -26.55
CA ALA A 273 10.01 5.95 -27.29
C ALA A 273 11.11 5.08 -26.66
N ILE A 274 10.80 3.80 -26.48
CA ILE A 274 11.74 2.78 -26.03
C ILE A 274 12.32 2.11 -27.26
N TYR A 275 13.64 2.15 -27.39
CA TYR A 275 14.39 1.42 -28.39
C TYR A 275 15.04 0.19 -27.78
N ARG A 276 15.08 -0.91 -28.54
CA ARG A 276 15.88 -2.10 -28.26
C ARG A 276 16.71 -2.41 -29.51
N ASN A 277 18.04 -2.43 -29.39
CA ASN A 277 18.96 -2.63 -30.52
C ASN A 277 18.61 -1.72 -31.71
N ASP A 278 18.48 -0.42 -31.44
CA ASP A 278 18.11 0.65 -32.38
C ASP A 278 16.74 0.52 -33.08
N LYS A 279 15.88 -0.40 -32.62
CA LYS A 279 14.51 -0.54 -33.13
C LYS A 279 13.49 -0.10 -32.08
N PRO A 280 12.46 0.69 -32.46
CA PRO A 280 11.40 1.07 -31.54
C PRO A 280 10.59 -0.16 -31.12
N VAL A 281 10.44 -0.35 -29.82
CA VAL A 281 9.72 -1.49 -29.21
C VAL A 281 8.63 -1.06 -28.24
N GLY A 282 8.41 0.24 -28.05
CA GLY A 282 7.34 0.75 -27.20
C GLY A 282 7.57 2.19 -26.78
N PHE A 283 6.94 2.57 -25.68
CA PHE A 283 7.14 3.88 -25.06
C PHE A 283 6.90 3.82 -23.55
N LEU A 284 7.47 4.77 -22.81
CA LEU A 284 7.23 4.95 -21.39
C LEU A 284 5.79 5.36 -21.12
N ARG A 285 5.13 4.76 -20.14
CA ARG A 285 3.81 5.17 -19.65
C ARG A 285 3.91 6.32 -18.66
N ARG A 286 4.94 6.29 -17.82
CA ARG A 286 5.26 7.31 -16.83
C ARG A 286 6.76 7.34 -16.58
N ALA A 287 7.26 8.50 -16.21
CA ALA A 287 8.63 8.65 -15.77
C ALA A 287 8.73 9.79 -14.75
N ASP A 288 9.79 9.75 -13.95
CA ASP A 288 10.14 10.80 -13.00
C ASP A 288 11.63 10.67 -12.63
N PHE A 289 12.12 11.53 -11.75
CA PHE A 289 13.43 11.41 -11.15
C PHE A 289 13.40 10.59 -9.85
N GLY A 290 14.11 9.47 -9.84
CA GLY A 290 14.25 8.61 -8.67
C GLY A 290 15.37 9.11 -7.77
N PHE A 291 15.07 10.00 -6.83
CA PHE A 291 16.07 10.59 -5.90
C PHE A 291 16.92 9.55 -5.17
N ALA A 292 16.32 8.45 -4.72
CA ALA A 292 17.06 7.39 -4.02
C ALA A 292 18.04 6.61 -4.90
N LEU A 293 17.81 6.63 -6.22
CA LEU A 293 18.69 6.02 -7.21
C LEU A 293 19.63 7.04 -7.87
N ASN A 294 19.39 8.34 -7.63
CA ASN A 294 20.00 9.46 -8.32
C ASN A 294 19.94 9.31 -9.86
N LYS A 295 18.78 8.86 -10.38
CA LYS A 295 18.59 8.53 -11.80
C LYS A 295 17.19 8.90 -12.27
N SER A 296 17.09 9.30 -13.53
CA SER A 296 15.79 9.36 -14.21
C SER A 296 15.28 7.94 -14.40
N ILE A 297 14.02 7.69 -14.04
CA ILE A 297 13.39 6.37 -13.99
C ILE A 297 12.03 6.40 -14.68
N GLY A 298 11.66 5.34 -15.38
CA GLY A 298 10.35 5.24 -16.02
C GLY A 298 9.84 3.81 -16.13
N TYR A 299 8.52 3.68 -16.22
CA TYR A 299 7.85 2.41 -16.50
C TYR A 299 7.20 2.48 -17.87
N GLY A 300 7.40 1.45 -18.68
CA GLY A 300 6.86 1.36 -20.02
C GLY A 300 6.68 -0.08 -20.47
N TYR A 301 5.89 -0.28 -21.52
CA TYR A 301 5.68 -1.61 -22.08
C TYR A 301 6.65 -1.83 -23.24
N VAL A 302 7.40 -2.92 -23.18
CA VAL A 302 8.23 -3.40 -24.28
C VAL A 302 7.43 -4.44 -25.05
N THR A 303 7.24 -4.20 -26.34
CA THR A 303 6.53 -5.06 -27.28
C THR A 303 7.52 -5.71 -28.22
N HIS A 304 7.41 -7.02 -28.41
CA HIS A 304 8.20 -7.72 -29.39
C HIS A 304 7.88 -7.21 -30.81
N PRO A 305 8.88 -6.83 -31.61
CA PRO A 305 8.66 -6.23 -32.93
C PRO A 305 8.04 -7.23 -33.91
N ASP A 306 8.44 -8.50 -33.84
CA ASP A 306 7.78 -9.59 -34.56
C ASP A 306 6.34 -9.79 -34.03
N PRO A 307 5.31 -9.79 -34.89
CA PRO A 307 3.93 -10.11 -34.52
C PRO A 307 3.76 -11.43 -33.76
N ASP A 308 4.56 -12.44 -34.10
CA ASP A 308 4.48 -13.78 -33.49
C ASP A 308 5.53 -14.00 -32.39
N GLY A 309 6.37 -12.98 -32.15
CA GLY A 309 7.43 -13.08 -31.16
C GLY A 309 6.96 -12.86 -29.73
N ILE A 310 7.69 -13.46 -28.80
CA ILE A 310 7.37 -13.46 -27.38
C ILE A 310 8.40 -12.56 -26.66
N ALA A 311 7.91 -11.58 -25.91
CA ALA A 311 8.70 -10.77 -24.99
C ALA A 311 9.04 -11.58 -23.73
N SER A 312 9.78 -12.67 -23.91
CA SER A 312 10.24 -13.53 -22.84
C SER A 312 11.26 -12.79 -21.95
N MET A 313 11.48 -13.31 -20.74
CA MET A 313 12.47 -12.72 -19.83
C MET A 313 13.87 -12.69 -20.45
N ASP A 314 14.30 -13.77 -21.09
CA ASP A 314 15.60 -13.86 -21.75
C ASP A 314 15.73 -12.86 -22.90
N TRP A 315 14.64 -12.65 -23.65
CA TRP A 315 14.61 -11.66 -24.72
C TRP A 315 14.67 -10.23 -24.19
N LEU A 316 13.97 -9.95 -23.08
CA LEU A 316 13.98 -8.65 -22.43
C LEU A 316 15.36 -8.31 -21.84
N VAL A 317 16.06 -9.26 -21.22
CA VAL A 317 17.36 -8.97 -20.57
C VAL A 317 18.55 -8.98 -21.51
N SER A 318 18.45 -9.64 -22.67
CA SER A 318 19.53 -9.72 -23.68
C SER A 318 19.62 -8.51 -24.61
N GLY A 319 18.66 -7.58 -24.55
CA GLY A 319 18.63 -6.40 -25.40
C GLY A 319 19.42 -5.23 -24.84
N GLU A 320 19.95 -4.40 -25.72
CA GLU A 320 20.43 -3.06 -25.38
C GLU A 320 19.30 -2.06 -25.56
N TYR A 321 19.07 -1.21 -24.56
CA TYR A 321 17.94 -0.29 -24.54
C TYR A 321 18.38 1.17 -24.59
N ALA A 322 17.57 1.98 -25.26
CA ALA A 322 17.68 3.42 -25.23
C ALA A 322 16.29 4.06 -25.15
N LEU A 323 16.22 5.27 -24.62
CA LEU A 323 15.02 6.09 -24.57
C LEU A 323 15.19 7.32 -25.45
N GLU A 324 14.15 7.66 -26.20
CA GLU A 324 14.08 8.95 -26.87
C GLU A 324 13.88 10.07 -25.86
N ASN A 325 14.69 11.11 -25.95
CA ASN A 325 14.48 12.32 -25.19
C ASN A 325 14.82 13.54 -26.06
N ARG A 326 13.79 14.28 -26.47
CA ARG A 326 13.91 15.58 -27.15
C ARG A 326 14.80 15.54 -28.40
N GLY A 327 14.65 14.51 -29.22
CA GLY A 327 15.34 14.35 -30.51
C GLY A 327 16.68 13.61 -30.43
N ARG A 328 17.07 13.10 -29.27
CA ARG A 328 18.24 12.20 -29.12
C ARG A 328 17.86 10.91 -28.42
N THR A 329 18.63 9.86 -28.67
CA THR A 329 18.53 8.60 -27.93
C THR A 329 19.51 8.61 -26.77
N ILE A 330 19.06 8.17 -25.59
CA ILE A 330 19.87 8.06 -24.39
C ILE A 330 19.87 6.61 -23.94
N GLN A 331 21.05 6.05 -23.71
CA GLN A 331 21.18 4.67 -23.27
C GLN A 331 20.46 4.46 -21.93
N ALA A 332 19.67 3.40 -21.87
CA ALA A 332 18.83 3.09 -20.73
C ALA A 332 19.08 1.65 -20.27
N ARG A 333 19.03 1.45 -18.95
CA ARG A 333 19.10 0.12 -18.35
C ARG A 333 17.69 -0.38 -18.09
N LEU A 334 17.36 -1.54 -18.65
CA LEU A 334 16.13 -2.26 -18.32
C LEU A 334 16.27 -2.94 -16.96
N HIS A 335 15.21 -2.89 -16.16
CA HIS A 335 15.06 -3.62 -14.92
C HIS A 335 13.77 -4.44 -14.95
N THR A 336 13.93 -5.73 -14.70
CA THR A 336 12.83 -6.70 -14.59
C THR A 336 12.20 -6.71 -13.19
N ARG A 337 12.86 -6.05 -12.25
CA ARG A 337 12.41 -5.82 -10.87
C ARG A 337 12.66 -4.35 -10.53
N SER A 338 12.16 -3.90 -9.37
CA SER A 338 12.48 -2.55 -8.90
C SER A 338 14.00 -2.40 -8.74
N PRO A 339 14.66 -1.40 -9.37
CA PRO A 339 16.08 -1.13 -9.15
C PRO A 339 16.38 -0.61 -7.74
N PHE A 340 15.38 -0.07 -7.05
CA PHE A 340 15.51 0.45 -5.70
C PHE A 340 15.46 -0.67 -4.64
N ASP A 341 14.61 -1.66 -4.85
CA ASP A 341 14.43 -2.77 -3.92
C ASP A 341 14.13 -4.08 -4.66
N PRO A 342 15.12 -4.67 -5.35
CA PRO A 342 14.93 -5.79 -6.28
C PRO A 342 14.52 -7.10 -5.57
N LEU A 343 14.69 -7.18 -4.25
CA LEU A 343 14.37 -8.34 -3.42
C LEU A 343 13.24 -8.03 -2.41
N SER A 344 12.65 -6.84 -2.50
CA SER A 344 11.69 -6.31 -1.53
C SER A 344 12.22 -6.38 -0.09
N ARG A 345 13.54 -6.24 0.10
CA ARG A 345 14.23 -6.30 1.40
C ARG A 345 14.02 -5.02 2.19
N ARG A 346 14.02 -3.87 1.52
CA ARG A 346 13.79 -2.58 2.20
C ARG A 346 12.36 -2.48 2.70
N VAL A 347 11.40 -2.98 1.91
CA VAL A 347 10.00 -3.13 2.37
C VAL A 347 9.94 -4.03 3.62
N LYS A 348 10.75 -5.09 3.67
CA LYS A 348 10.96 -5.97 4.84
C LYS A 348 11.77 -5.35 5.99
N GLY A 349 12.14 -4.07 5.94
CA GLY A 349 12.98 -3.42 6.95
C GLY A 349 14.45 -3.86 6.97
N ILE A 350 14.91 -4.60 5.96
CA ILE A 350 16.29 -5.06 5.79
C ILE A 350 16.99 -4.10 4.83
N TYR A 351 17.82 -3.23 5.39
CA TYR A 351 18.64 -2.28 4.64
C TYR A 351 20.07 -2.80 4.60
N ASP A 352 20.61 -3.06 3.40
CA ASP A 352 22.02 -3.44 3.26
C ASP A 352 22.92 -2.26 3.70
N THR A 353 23.91 -2.51 4.55
CA THR A 353 24.81 -1.49 5.14
C THR A 353 25.79 -0.84 4.14
N HIS A 354 25.71 -1.18 2.85
CA HIS A 354 26.63 -0.71 1.83
C HIS A 354 25.91 -0.16 0.59
N THR A 355 25.39 1.06 0.70
CA THR A 355 25.44 2.05 -0.38
C THR A 355 25.46 3.42 0.28
N ALA A 356 26.61 3.75 0.87
CA ALA A 356 26.93 5.11 1.22
C ALA A 356 27.05 5.94 -0.06
N ARG A 357 26.32 7.06 -0.07
CA ARG A 357 26.64 8.35 -0.70
C ARG A 357 27.61 8.31 -1.89
N HIS A 358 27.12 8.67 -3.07
CA HIS A 358 27.79 9.65 -3.93
C HIS A 358 26.76 10.60 -4.53
#